data_AF-A0A6J8E776-F1
#
_entry.id   AF-A0A6J8E776-F1
#
_cell.length_a   1.000
_cell.length_b   1.000
_cell.length_c   1.000
_cell.angle_alpha   90.00
_cell.angle_beta   90.00
_cell.angle_gamma   90.00
#
_symmetry.space_group_name_H-M   'P 1'
#
loop_
_entity.id
_entity.type
_entity.pdbx_description
1 polymer ?
#
loop_
_entity_poly.entity_id
_entity_poly.type
_entity_poly.pdbx_seq_one_letter_code
_entity_poly.pdbx_strand_id
1 'polypeptide(L)'
;MIDLKNTLKNRSDKSLLNSDFSADLDWWLKFMKTFNGRTCILDNKPISSLQCDACSEGGGATFLGDFFYINWTLDMPETIIIVFAIFKWASFLENKRVIIYTDNVTAKSVINKMTSRNPVVMVYIRFLFYMQAVYNFSMFAIHIPGKFNTLADASSRLHEKDKLSLVYDLLPFSQKGLLSVHELLSHVI
;
A
#
# COMPACT_ATOMS: atom_id res chain seq x y z
N MET A 1 13.15 16.49 -3.90
CA MET A 1 13.00 17.46 -5.01
C MET A 1 11.82 18.39 -4.81
N ILE A 2 10.57 17.91 -4.72
CA ILE A 2 9.40 18.79 -4.52
C ILE A 2 9.43 19.51 -3.17
N ASP A 3 9.89 18.84 -2.12
CA ASP A 3 9.99 19.41 -0.78
C ASP A 3 10.98 20.57 -0.72
N LEU A 4 12.16 20.41 -1.33
CA LEU A 4 13.17 21.49 -1.43
C LEU A 4 12.67 22.65 -2.30
N LYS A 5 11.92 22.36 -3.38
CA LYS A 5 11.28 23.43 -4.17
C LYS A 5 10.30 24.24 -3.32
N ASN A 6 9.51 23.58 -2.47
CA ASN A 6 8.49 24.23 -1.65
C ASN A 6 9.07 25.14 -0.55
N THR A 7 10.36 25.05 -0.24
CA THR A 7 11.02 25.98 0.70
C THR A 7 11.44 27.30 0.06
N LEU A 8 11.53 27.35 -1.27
CA LEU A 8 11.94 28.53 -2.02
C LEU A 8 10.74 29.44 -2.31
N LYS A 9 10.85 30.73 -1.99
CA LYS A 9 9.77 31.70 -2.15
C LYS A 9 9.90 32.47 -3.47
N ASN A 10 11.12 32.78 -3.88
CA ASN A 10 11.42 33.56 -5.08
C ASN A 10 12.24 32.74 -6.08
N ARG A 11 12.16 33.13 -7.36
CA ARG A 11 12.89 32.46 -8.45
C ARG A 11 14.42 32.55 -8.31
N SER A 12 14.93 33.58 -7.64
CA SER A 12 16.36 33.81 -7.42
C SER A 12 16.89 33.18 -6.14
N ASP A 13 16.02 32.56 -5.33
CA ASP A 13 16.44 31.90 -4.10
C ASP A 13 17.35 30.72 -4.43
N LYS A 14 18.44 30.58 -3.67
CA LYS A 14 19.40 29.48 -3.83
C LYS A 14 19.17 28.48 -2.70
N SER A 15 19.26 27.19 -3.02
CA SER A 15 19.33 26.12 -2.03
C SER A 15 20.49 25.19 -2.33
N LEU A 16 21.03 24.62 -1.27
CA LEU A 16 21.94 23.48 -1.39
C LEU A 16 21.12 22.23 -1.65
N LEU A 17 21.55 21.43 -2.62
CA LEU A 17 20.91 20.15 -2.91
C LEU A 17 21.22 19.19 -1.75
N ASN A 18 20.18 18.76 -1.05
CA ASN A 18 20.30 17.80 0.03
C ASN A 18 20.22 16.35 -0.48
N SER A 19 20.48 15.39 0.41
CA SER A 19 20.43 13.96 0.08
C SER A 19 19.07 13.51 -0.45
N ASP A 20 17.97 14.04 0.09
CA ASP A 20 16.61 13.77 -0.39
C ASP A 20 16.39 14.23 -1.83
N PHE A 21 16.97 15.38 -2.21
CA PHE A 21 16.91 15.87 -3.57
C PHE A 21 17.65 14.94 -4.53
N SER A 22 18.87 14.53 -4.17
CA SER A 22 19.66 13.58 -4.95
C SER A 22 18.97 12.23 -5.06
N ALA A 23 18.34 11.74 -3.99
CA ALA A 23 17.58 10.48 -4.02
C ALA A 23 16.40 10.52 -5.00
N ASP A 24 15.66 11.64 -5.06
CA ASP A 24 14.60 11.82 -6.05
C ASP A 24 15.16 11.84 -7.48
N LEU A 25 16.31 12.48 -7.72
CA LEU A 25 16.97 12.44 -9.04
C LEU A 25 17.40 11.03 -9.43
N ASP A 26 18.02 10.30 -8.51
CA ASP A 26 18.43 8.91 -8.74
C ASP A 26 17.21 8.02 -9.05
N TRP A 27 16.09 8.28 -8.38
CA TRP A 27 14.82 7.63 -8.68
C TRP A 27 14.36 7.92 -10.11
N TRP A 28 14.34 9.19 -10.53
CA TRP A 28 13.96 9.56 -11.91
C TRP A 28 14.89 8.90 -12.94
N LEU A 29 16.20 8.93 -12.71
CA LEU A 29 17.18 8.32 -13.60
C LEU A 29 17.00 6.80 -13.73
N LYS A 30 16.65 6.11 -12.64
CA LYS A 30 16.33 4.67 -12.67
C LYS A 30 15.03 4.41 -13.43
N PHE A 31 13.98 5.16 -13.14
CA PHE A 31 12.68 4.99 -13.80
C PHE A 31 12.74 5.29 -15.31
N MET A 32 13.47 6.33 -15.71
CA MET A 32 13.61 6.70 -17.12
C MET A 32 14.33 5.62 -17.95
N LYS A 33 15.14 4.75 -17.34
CA LYS A 33 15.74 3.60 -18.04
C LYS A 33 14.72 2.50 -18.34
N THR A 34 13.69 2.37 -17.51
CA THR A 34 12.63 1.37 -17.69
C THR A 34 11.45 1.91 -18.50
N PHE A 35 11.24 3.23 -18.48
CA PHE A 35 10.09 3.86 -19.13
C PHE A 35 10.33 4.08 -20.63
N ASN A 36 9.51 3.44 -21.46
CA ASN A 36 9.61 3.53 -22.92
C ASN A 36 8.90 4.77 -23.52
N GLY A 37 8.47 5.73 -22.69
CA GLY A 37 7.76 6.93 -23.13
C GLY A 37 6.28 6.72 -23.45
N ARG A 38 5.72 5.54 -23.19
CA ARG A 38 4.30 5.23 -23.43
C ARG A 38 3.64 4.70 -22.16
N THR A 39 2.37 5.04 -22.00
CA THR A 39 1.56 4.65 -20.85
C THR A 39 0.23 4.15 -21.37
N CYS A 40 -0.22 2.97 -20.91
CA CYS A 40 -1.53 2.44 -21.27
C CYS A 40 -2.62 3.30 -20.62
N ILE A 41 -3.73 3.47 -21.33
CA ILE A 41 -4.94 4.05 -20.73
C ILE A 41 -5.44 3.07 -19.67
N LEU A 42 -5.70 3.58 -18.48
CA LEU A 42 -6.14 2.76 -17.35
C LEU A 42 -7.54 2.19 -17.60
N ASP A 43 -7.77 0.98 -17.09
CA ASP A 43 -9.09 0.34 -17.15
C ASP A 43 -10.17 1.22 -16.51
N ASN A 44 -11.32 1.32 -17.19
CA ASN A 44 -12.46 2.07 -16.69
C ASN A 44 -13.15 1.40 -15.49
N LYS A 45 -12.94 0.11 -15.23
CA LYS A 45 -13.49 -0.54 -14.04
C LYS A 45 -12.42 -0.62 -12.95
N PRO A 46 -12.57 0.15 -11.85
CA PRO A 46 -11.60 0.08 -10.79
C PRO A 46 -11.71 -1.26 -10.05
N ILE A 47 -10.56 -1.80 -9.68
CA ILE A 47 -10.44 -2.88 -8.71
C ILE A 47 -10.94 -2.37 -7.36
N SER A 48 -11.87 -3.07 -6.73
CA SER A 48 -12.50 -2.65 -5.47
C SER A 48 -12.56 -3.78 -4.44
N SER A 49 -11.54 -4.63 -4.41
CA SER A 49 -11.43 -5.78 -3.51
C SER A 49 -10.26 -5.68 -2.53
N LEU A 50 -9.51 -4.57 -2.55
CA LEU A 50 -8.33 -4.38 -1.72
C LEU A 50 -8.73 -3.73 -0.39
N GLN A 51 -8.61 -4.47 0.70
CA GLN A 51 -8.92 -4.01 2.05
C GLN A 51 -7.68 -4.10 2.92
N CYS A 52 -7.45 -3.12 3.79
CA CYS A 52 -6.29 -3.06 4.66
C CYS A 52 -6.73 -2.72 6.09
N ASP A 53 -5.97 -3.23 7.05
CA ASP A 53 -6.14 -2.91 8.47
C ASP A 53 -4.81 -3.06 9.23
N ALA A 54 -4.67 -2.34 10.33
CA ALA A 54 -3.57 -2.47 11.27
C ALA A 54 -4.06 -2.43 12.72
N CYS A 55 -3.40 -3.19 13.57
CA CYS A 55 -3.60 -3.21 15.01
C CYS A 55 -2.26 -2.97 15.73
N SER A 56 -2.25 -2.92 17.06
CA SER A 56 -1.03 -2.61 17.82
C SER A 56 0.12 -3.58 17.60
N GLU A 57 -0.16 -4.85 17.28
CA GLU A 57 0.85 -5.93 17.21
C GLU A 57 1.06 -6.48 15.79
N GLY A 58 0.30 -5.99 14.82
CA GLY A 58 0.43 -6.45 13.45
C GLY A 58 -0.49 -5.75 12.48
N GLY A 59 -0.39 -6.12 11.22
CA GLY A 59 -1.25 -5.59 10.18
C GLY A 59 -1.47 -6.59 9.07
N GLY A 60 -2.50 -6.34 8.29
CA GLY A 60 -2.92 -7.29 7.27
C GLY A 60 -3.74 -6.61 6.19
N ALA A 61 -3.77 -7.26 5.04
CA ALA A 61 -4.61 -6.83 3.94
C ALA A 61 -5.16 -8.03 3.21
N THR A 62 -6.24 -7.81 2.48
CA THR A 62 -6.88 -8.82 1.66
C THR A 62 -7.16 -8.30 0.26
N PHE A 63 -7.06 -9.19 -0.73
CA PHE A 63 -7.22 -8.86 -2.13
C PHE A 63 -7.61 -10.08 -2.95
N LEU A 64 -8.77 -10.03 -3.62
CA LEU A 64 -9.26 -11.10 -4.50
C LEU A 64 -9.21 -12.51 -3.85
N GLY A 65 -9.49 -12.59 -2.55
CA GLY A 65 -9.44 -13.83 -1.77
C GLY A 65 -8.06 -14.21 -1.23
N ASP A 66 -6.98 -13.57 -1.69
CA ASP A 66 -5.68 -13.67 -1.05
C ASP A 66 -5.62 -12.72 0.17
N PHE A 67 -4.72 -12.99 1.10
CA PHE A 67 -4.44 -12.13 2.24
C PHE A 67 -2.96 -12.13 2.61
N PHE A 68 -2.56 -11.27 3.53
CA PHE A 68 -1.32 -11.45 4.25
C PHE A 68 -1.43 -10.90 5.66
N TYR A 69 -0.50 -11.33 6.50
CA TYR A 69 -0.31 -10.84 7.85
C TYR A 69 1.16 -10.54 8.08
N ILE A 70 1.43 -9.44 8.79
CA ILE A 70 2.74 -9.09 9.29
C ILE A 70 2.61 -8.88 10.79
N ASN A 71 3.42 -9.60 11.55
CA ASN A 71 3.60 -9.32 12.97
C ASN A 71 4.74 -8.31 13.13
N TRP A 72 4.54 -7.27 13.92
CA TRP A 72 5.61 -6.34 14.26
C TRP A 72 5.83 -6.27 15.76
N THR A 73 7.08 -6.02 16.14
CA THR A 73 7.46 -5.76 17.53
C THR A 73 7.12 -4.35 17.98
N LEU A 74 6.84 -3.43 17.04
CA LEU A 74 6.53 -2.03 17.30
C LEU A 74 5.40 -1.57 16.38
N ASP A 75 4.40 -0.92 16.96
CA ASP A 75 3.23 -0.39 16.26
C ASP A 75 3.62 0.41 15.00
N MET A 76 3.05 0.01 13.86
CA MET A 76 3.30 0.64 12.57
C MET A 76 2.02 1.27 12.00
N PRO A 77 2.11 2.45 11.37
CA PRO A 77 0.96 3.06 10.71
C PRO A 77 0.39 2.16 9.62
N GLU A 78 -0.93 2.02 9.55
CA GLU A 78 -1.65 1.26 8.51
C GLU A 78 -1.31 1.70 7.07
N THR A 79 -0.85 2.93 6.89
CA THR A 79 -0.32 3.38 5.59
C THR A 79 0.80 2.46 5.07
N ILE A 80 1.63 1.93 5.96
CA ILE A 80 2.71 1.00 5.60
C ILE A 80 2.13 -0.35 5.16
N ILE A 81 1.05 -0.82 5.81
CA ILE A 81 0.31 -2.02 5.37
C ILE A 81 -0.24 -1.84 3.95
N ILE A 82 -0.81 -0.68 3.64
CA ILE A 82 -1.26 -0.37 2.27
C ILE A 82 -0.08 -0.45 1.29
N VAL A 83 1.10 0.05 1.65
CA VAL A 83 2.29 -0.03 0.78
C VAL A 83 2.72 -1.48 0.55
N PHE A 84 2.74 -2.32 1.59
CA PHE A 84 3.04 -3.75 1.46
C PHE A 84 2.00 -4.50 0.63
N ALA A 85 0.73 -4.17 0.78
CA ALA A 85 -0.34 -4.70 -0.04
C ALA A 85 -0.14 -4.40 -1.52
N ILE A 86 0.16 -3.15 -1.85
CA ILE A 86 0.48 -2.77 -3.22
C ILE A 86 1.73 -3.48 -3.72
N PHE A 87 2.77 -3.65 -2.88
CA PHE A 87 3.96 -4.39 -3.25
C PHE A 87 3.67 -5.86 -3.58
N LYS A 88 2.96 -6.58 -2.70
CA LYS A 88 2.61 -8.00 -2.88
C LYS A 88 1.80 -8.23 -4.15
N TRP A 89 0.85 -7.34 -4.45
CA TRP A 89 -0.10 -7.53 -5.56
C TRP A 89 0.15 -6.65 -6.78
N ALA A 90 1.30 -5.98 -6.88
CA ALA A 90 1.57 -4.97 -7.91
C ALA A 90 1.29 -5.44 -9.35
N SER A 91 1.66 -6.69 -9.67
CA SER A 91 1.43 -7.28 -10.99
C SER A 91 -0.04 -7.42 -11.36
N PHE A 92 -0.93 -7.61 -10.38
CA PHE A 92 -2.38 -7.70 -10.60
C PHE A 92 -3.03 -6.33 -10.76
N LEU A 93 -2.36 -5.27 -10.29
CA LEU A 93 -2.84 -3.89 -10.35
C LEU A 93 -2.39 -3.18 -11.62
N GLU A 94 -1.53 -3.81 -12.43
CA GLU A 94 -0.91 -3.19 -13.59
C GLU A 94 -1.94 -2.64 -14.59
N ASN A 95 -1.78 -1.38 -15.00
CA ASN A 95 -2.70 -0.69 -15.91
C ASN A 95 -4.14 -0.56 -15.38
N LYS A 96 -4.36 -0.67 -14.06
CA LYS A 96 -5.69 -0.57 -13.43
C LYS A 96 -5.85 0.68 -12.58
N ARG A 97 -7.12 0.94 -12.24
CA ARG A 97 -7.50 1.85 -11.18
C ARG A 97 -7.83 1.03 -9.93
N VAL A 98 -7.35 1.44 -8.76
CA VAL A 98 -7.44 0.64 -7.53
C VAL A 98 -8.13 1.44 -6.44
N ILE A 99 -9.18 0.88 -5.86
CA ILE A 99 -9.83 1.38 -4.65
C ILE A 99 -9.25 0.61 -3.46
N ILE A 100 -8.66 1.34 -2.52
CA ILE A 100 -8.16 0.79 -1.27
C ILE A 100 -9.19 1.11 -0.18
N TYR A 101 -9.68 0.09 0.50
CA TYR A 101 -10.54 0.25 1.67
C TYR A 101 -9.72 0.16 2.95
N THR A 102 -9.95 1.12 3.85
CA THR A 102 -9.27 1.26 5.15
C THR A 102 -10.28 1.86 6.12
N ASP A 103 -10.25 1.51 7.40
CA ASP A 103 -11.04 2.21 8.41
C ASP A 103 -10.26 3.35 9.09
N ASN A 104 -9.03 3.59 8.63
CA ASN A 104 -8.15 4.63 9.13
C ASN A 104 -8.16 5.87 8.25
N VAL A 105 -8.80 6.93 8.74
CA VAL A 105 -8.91 8.23 8.05
C VAL A 105 -7.54 8.86 7.79
N THR A 106 -6.56 8.62 8.66
CA THR A 106 -5.19 9.12 8.48
C THR A 106 -4.52 8.42 7.31
N ALA A 107 -4.61 7.08 7.24
CA ALA A 107 -4.08 6.31 6.12
C ALA A 107 -4.74 6.72 4.81
N LYS A 108 -6.07 6.84 4.79
CA LYS A 108 -6.82 7.38 3.64
C LYS A 108 -6.27 8.74 3.17
N SER A 109 -6.08 9.67 4.09
CA SER A 109 -5.58 11.02 3.79
C SER A 109 -4.15 10.99 3.22
N VAL A 110 -3.26 10.21 3.82
CA VAL A 110 -1.86 10.09 3.38
C VAL A 110 -1.78 9.48 1.98
N ILE A 111 -2.54 8.40 1.73
CA ILE A 111 -2.58 7.72 0.43
C ILE A 111 -3.13 8.63 -0.67
N ASN A 112 -4.26 9.30 -0.41
CA ASN A 112 -4.88 10.16 -1.43
C ASN A 112 -4.06 11.41 -1.73
N LYS A 113 -3.30 11.93 -0.76
CA LYS A 113 -2.43 13.08 -0.95
C LYS A 113 -1.03 12.69 -1.42
N MET A 114 -0.68 11.41 -1.35
CA MET A 114 0.67 10.89 -1.59
C MET A 114 1.75 11.65 -0.78
N THR A 115 1.45 11.97 0.49
CA THR A 115 2.38 12.71 1.36
C THR A 115 2.08 12.49 2.84
N SER A 116 3.11 12.58 3.67
CA SER A 116 3.08 12.46 5.12
C SER A 116 4.12 13.39 5.75
N ARG A 117 3.87 13.84 6.98
CA ARG A 117 4.87 14.58 7.77
C ARG A 117 5.85 13.65 8.48
N ASN A 118 5.52 12.36 8.61
CA ASN A 118 6.40 11.38 9.21
C ASN A 118 7.46 10.96 8.18
N PRO A 119 8.77 11.22 8.41
CA PRO A 119 9.82 10.88 7.45
C PRO A 119 9.89 9.38 7.11
N VAL A 120 9.62 8.50 8.09
CA VAL A 120 9.60 7.04 7.87
C VAL A 120 8.49 6.68 6.89
N VAL A 121 7.27 7.16 7.13
CA VAL A 121 6.13 6.94 6.22
C VAL A 121 6.41 7.51 4.84
N MET A 122 7.09 8.67 4.74
CA MET A 122 7.45 9.26 3.45
C MET A 122 8.40 8.39 2.62
N VAL A 123 9.29 7.63 3.23
CA VAL A 123 10.11 6.64 2.49
C VAL A 123 9.21 5.62 1.79
N TYR A 124 8.22 5.07 2.51
CA TYR A 124 7.26 4.13 1.93
C TYR A 124 6.34 4.76 0.88
N ILE A 125 5.95 6.03 1.04
CA ILE A 125 5.15 6.75 0.04
C ILE A 125 5.95 7.03 -1.24
N ARG A 126 7.25 7.35 -1.14
CA ARG A 126 8.13 7.46 -2.31
C ARG A 126 8.28 6.12 -3.02
N PHE A 127 8.40 5.03 -2.27
CA PHE A 127 8.39 3.68 -2.85
C PHE A 127 7.04 3.36 -3.52
N LEU A 128 5.93 3.77 -2.92
CA LEU A 128 4.61 3.56 -3.51
C LEU A 128 4.42 4.36 -4.81
N PHE A 129 4.97 5.57 -4.89
CA PHE A 129 5.02 6.36 -6.11
C PHE A 129 5.85 5.67 -7.20
N TYR A 130 6.97 5.04 -6.84
CA TYR A 130 7.75 4.18 -7.74
C TYR A 130 6.89 3.07 -8.34
N MET A 131 6.17 2.34 -7.50
CA MET A 131 5.33 1.22 -7.94
C MET A 131 4.22 1.70 -8.88
N GLN A 132 3.55 2.83 -8.58
CA GLN A 132 2.55 3.42 -9.48
C GLN A 132 3.12 3.73 -10.87
N ALA A 133 4.33 4.27 -10.92
CA ALA A 133 4.98 4.63 -12.18
C ALA A 133 5.39 3.38 -12.98
N VAL A 134 5.96 2.37 -12.32
CA VAL A 134 6.45 1.13 -12.96
C VAL A 134 5.30 0.27 -13.48
N TYR A 135 4.28 0.06 -12.66
CA TYR A 135 3.13 -0.78 -13.01
C TYR A 135 1.99 0.01 -13.67
N ASN A 136 2.17 1.31 -13.86
CA ASN A 136 1.17 2.20 -14.44
C ASN A 136 -0.23 1.99 -13.83
N PHE A 137 -0.37 2.14 -12.51
CA PHE A 137 -1.69 2.09 -11.88
C PHE A 137 -1.98 3.42 -11.18
N SER A 138 -3.27 3.72 -11.06
CA SER A 138 -3.75 4.79 -10.18
C SER A 138 -4.46 4.15 -8.99
N MET A 139 -4.37 4.78 -7.83
CA MET A 139 -5.05 4.31 -6.65
C MET A 139 -5.74 5.46 -5.91
N PHE A 140 -6.79 5.14 -5.17
CA PHE A 140 -7.38 6.04 -4.20
C PHE A 140 -7.94 5.24 -3.02
N ALA A 141 -7.84 5.83 -1.84
CA ALA A 141 -8.32 5.24 -0.60
C ALA A 141 -9.71 5.78 -0.21
N ILE A 142 -10.59 4.87 0.20
CA ILE A 142 -11.89 5.16 0.78
C ILE A 142 -11.89 4.69 2.24
N HIS A 143 -12.35 5.58 3.13
CA HIS A 143 -12.63 5.18 4.50
C HIS A 143 -13.93 4.37 4.57
N ILE A 144 -13.89 3.21 5.20
CA ILE A 144 -15.07 2.40 5.53
C ILE A 144 -15.15 2.17 7.05
N PRO A 145 -16.35 2.10 7.65
CA PRO A 145 -16.48 1.68 9.04
C PRO A 145 -15.90 0.27 9.27
N GLY A 146 -15.20 0.05 10.38
CA GLY A 146 -14.55 -1.24 10.70
C GLY A 146 -15.49 -2.45 10.66
N LYS A 147 -16.78 -2.29 10.93
CA LYS A 147 -17.81 -3.35 10.77
C LYS A 147 -17.94 -3.89 9.34
N PHE A 148 -17.46 -3.17 8.34
CA PHE A 148 -17.39 -3.59 6.94
C PHE A 148 -15.98 -4.02 6.50
N ASN A 149 -14.99 -3.83 7.38
CA ASN A 149 -13.58 -4.18 7.16
C ASN A 149 -13.21 -5.51 7.85
N THR A 150 -14.18 -6.40 8.04
CA THR A 150 -14.07 -7.58 8.92
C THR A 150 -12.97 -8.56 8.51
N LEU A 151 -12.79 -8.76 7.20
CA LEU A 151 -11.77 -9.68 6.70
C LEU A 151 -10.35 -9.11 6.88
N ALA A 152 -10.16 -7.81 6.65
CA ALA A 152 -8.89 -7.15 6.91
C ALA A 152 -8.59 -7.06 8.41
N ASP A 153 -9.60 -6.76 9.25
CA ASP A 153 -9.51 -6.78 10.72
C ASP A 153 -9.08 -8.14 11.27
N ALA A 154 -9.64 -9.21 10.72
CA ALA A 154 -9.25 -10.55 11.10
C ALA A 154 -7.82 -10.88 10.63
N SER A 155 -7.47 -10.45 9.41
CA SER A 155 -6.14 -10.69 8.83
C SER A 155 -5.04 -9.91 9.54
N SER A 156 -5.31 -8.73 10.09
CA SER A 156 -4.34 -7.92 10.84
C SER A 156 -4.09 -8.43 12.27
N ARG A 157 -4.91 -9.37 12.75
CA ARG A 157 -4.87 -9.93 14.11
C ARG A 157 -4.64 -11.44 14.13
N LEU A 158 -3.94 -12.01 13.13
CA LEU A 158 -3.73 -13.46 13.08
C LEU A 158 -2.95 -14.05 14.26
N HIS A 159 -2.28 -13.22 15.07
CA HIS A 159 -1.68 -13.64 16.34
C HIS A 159 -2.73 -13.93 17.43
N GLU A 160 -3.94 -13.37 17.32
CA GLU A 160 -5.03 -13.63 18.25
C GLU A 160 -5.68 -14.99 17.95
N LYS A 161 -6.21 -15.62 19.01
CA LYS A 161 -6.97 -16.86 18.88
C LYS A 161 -8.21 -16.65 18.01
N ASP A 162 -8.58 -17.68 17.24
CA ASP A 162 -9.79 -17.74 16.41
C ASP A 162 -9.83 -16.82 15.17
N LYS A 163 -8.92 -15.84 15.05
CA LYS A 163 -8.85 -14.96 13.88
C LYS A 163 -8.49 -15.70 12.58
N LEU A 164 -7.61 -16.70 12.66
CA LEU A 164 -7.29 -17.54 11.51
C LEU A 164 -8.52 -18.28 10.99
N SER A 165 -9.30 -18.89 11.89
CA SER A 165 -10.56 -19.56 11.54
C SER A 165 -11.56 -18.58 10.92
N LEU A 166 -11.65 -17.36 11.47
CA LEU A 166 -12.52 -16.32 10.93
C LEU A 166 -12.11 -15.90 9.51
N VAL A 167 -10.81 -15.72 9.24
CA VAL A 167 -10.31 -15.44 7.88
C VAL A 167 -10.74 -16.57 6.94
N TYR A 168 -10.47 -17.82 7.33
CA TYR A 168 -10.89 -18.99 6.55
C TYR A 168 -12.39 -19.04 6.25
N ASP A 169 -13.22 -18.68 7.22
CA ASP A 169 -14.67 -18.67 7.06
C ASP A 169 -15.13 -17.59 6.09
N LEU A 170 -14.50 -16.42 6.15
CA LEU A 170 -14.81 -15.25 5.33
C LEU A 170 -14.24 -15.34 3.90
N LEU A 171 -13.23 -16.18 3.65
CA LEU A 171 -12.67 -16.35 2.31
C LEU A 171 -13.67 -16.97 1.32
N PRO A 172 -13.64 -16.57 0.03
CA PRO A 172 -14.47 -17.19 -1.00
C PRO A 172 -14.23 -18.70 -1.11
N PHE A 173 -15.30 -19.48 -1.33
CA PHE A 173 -15.23 -20.95 -1.40
C PHE A 173 -14.21 -21.47 -2.41
N SER A 174 -14.02 -20.76 -3.53
CA SER A 174 -13.04 -21.10 -4.57
C SER A 174 -11.59 -21.13 -4.09
N GLN A 175 -11.27 -20.52 -2.95
CA GLN A 175 -9.91 -20.44 -2.41
C GLN A 175 -9.70 -21.25 -1.13
N LYS A 176 -10.77 -21.80 -0.53
CA LYS A 176 -10.66 -22.62 0.69
C LYS A 176 -9.93 -23.95 0.46
N GLY A 177 -9.92 -24.47 -0.76
CA GLY A 177 -9.24 -25.72 -1.12
C GLY A 177 -7.73 -25.59 -1.42
N LEU A 178 -7.20 -24.37 -1.42
CA LEU A 178 -5.81 -24.03 -1.81
C LEU A 178 -4.92 -23.63 -0.62
N LEU A 179 -5.43 -23.73 0.61
CA LEU A 179 -4.74 -23.25 1.80
C LEU A 179 -4.51 -24.41 2.76
N SER A 180 -3.45 -25.18 2.52
CA SER A 180 -2.89 -26.04 3.56
C SER A 180 -2.38 -25.17 4.73
N VAL A 181 -2.29 -25.73 5.95
CA VAL A 181 -1.73 -25.01 7.12
C VAL A 181 -0.31 -24.47 6.83
N HIS A 182 0.44 -25.12 5.95
CA HIS A 182 1.75 -24.69 5.50
C HIS A 182 1.70 -23.49 4.52
N GLU A 183 0.68 -23.39 3.67
CA GLU A 183 0.50 -22.22 2.80
C GLU A 183 0.04 -21.00 3.59
N LEU A 184 -0.77 -21.15 4.64
CA LEU A 184 -1.09 -20.02 5.52
C LEU A 184 0.15 -19.36 6.14
N LEU A 185 1.15 -20.17 6.50
CA LEU A 185 2.41 -19.68 7.06
C LEU A 185 3.24 -18.93 6.01
N SER A 186 3.07 -19.19 4.71
CA SER A 186 3.70 -18.38 3.66
C SER A 186 3.05 -17.02 3.45
N HIS A 187 1.85 -16.80 4.03
CA HIS A 187 1.15 -15.52 4.03
C HIS A 187 1.52 -14.67 5.26
N VAL A 188 2.34 -15.20 6.16
CA VAL A 188 3.02 -14.46 7.22
C VAL A 188 4.34 -13.96 6.64
N ILE A 189 4.47 -12.64 6.47
CA ILE A 189 5.71 -11.99 5.98
C ILE A 189 6.60 -11.62 7.15
#